data_AF-A0AAW0Q669-F1
#
_entry.id   AF-A0AAW0Q669-F1
#
_cell.length_a   1.000
_cell.length_b   1.000
_cell.length_c   1.000
_cell.angle_alpha   90.00
_cell.angle_beta   90.00
_cell.angle_gamma   90.00
#
_symmetry.space_group_name_H-M   'P 1'
#
loop_
_entity.id
_entity.type
_entity.pdbx_description
1 polymer ?
#
loop_
_entity_poly.entity_id
_entity_poly.type
_entity_poly.pdbx_seq_one_letter_code
_entity_poly.pdbx_strand_id
1 'polypeptide(L)'
;MTVVSLQSAGLCVVRAVLLATGGHAPTTRNHERLRRAPAAHPGHHPGGHGHRRQPPPAAPLEFAVVRRPPRVAYAGSDEWERHRDTIVDLYIKRRLGLPDVCRIMREQHNFVATERMYKMRFRIWGLRKYKTRSDAKTDPSKWREAHDAHDSSGSTLPPSSAAPPGKQLNRPPSPGWSAGLFPIATPELVKAPEESLFLARKYVRGLFSVGLWRKDQDVTLYEEKWTGIIGWYSQFNLGGDMIVQQGKTKEAFRVISGCFERLSGLMEAPAPDPRLIVLLLSAAVYNSANLPDLVVMFIKHMVELLRLKGAASAYYPLYLILNRMSRMSIADFQRNLSAFFDFYFDELESHFDPASPFTGAIVYVRGAPVLNQALKGLVPVAVAEAYYLRLLARLEAMPQAQVGGDQVLKANLQLLNIYEEMRETQKFGRHARRILDSPQLRRHPHFRAYVFLSMLGHAREQLDREELLRLAPLVMAMCVTKRRSAAGGRDGAPLEQSLELRALSCVEQYLRELALVEQADAFRRDFDAAMDELYREEEGDDNNNNNAALGG
;
A
#
# COMPACT_ATOMS: atom_id res chain seq x y z
N MET A 1 13.57 4.09 33.88
CA MET A 1 14.40 4.55 32.74
C MET A 1 13.96 3.98 31.39
N THR A 2 13.36 2.79 31.31
CA THR A 2 12.85 2.17 30.06
C THR A 2 11.57 2.80 29.49
N VAL A 3 10.70 3.40 30.33
CA VAL A 3 9.43 4.01 29.88
C VAL A 3 9.64 5.34 29.13
N VAL A 4 10.66 6.12 29.50
CA VAL A 4 11.00 7.40 28.83
C VAL A 4 11.58 7.16 27.42
N SER A 5 12.27 6.03 27.23
CA SER A 5 12.86 5.64 25.93
C SER A 5 11.81 5.23 24.87
N LEU A 6 10.62 4.77 25.31
CA LEU A 6 9.51 4.43 24.41
C LEU A 6 8.70 5.67 24.00
N GLN A 7 8.68 6.71 24.83
CA GLN A 7 8.00 7.99 24.55
C GLN A 7 8.79 8.89 23.61
N SER A 8 10.14 8.91 23.69
CA SER A 8 11.02 9.65 22.75
C SER A 8 10.98 9.07 21.34
N ALA A 9 11.08 7.74 21.22
CA ALA A 9 10.93 7.03 19.95
C ALA A 9 9.53 7.24 19.35
N GLY A 10 8.52 7.43 20.20
CA GLY A 10 7.17 7.81 19.76
C GLY A 10 7.18 9.10 18.93
N LEU A 11 7.78 10.18 19.44
CA LEU A 11 7.80 11.53 18.84
C LEU A 11 8.69 11.67 17.59
N CYS A 12 9.80 10.93 17.49
CA CYS A 12 10.64 10.89 16.27
C CYS A 12 9.91 10.19 15.11
N VAL A 13 9.17 9.11 15.44
CA VAL A 13 8.44 8.23 14.52
C VAL A 13 7.15 8.87 14.01
N VAL A 14 6.48 9.59 14.90
CA VAL A 14 5.42 10.57 14.65
C VAL A 14 5.77 11.57 13.52
N ARG A 15 7.01 12.05 13.46
CA ARG A 15 7.44 13.13 12.53
C ARG A 15 7.90 12.62 11.17
N ALA A 16 8.33 11.36 11.11
CA ALA A 16 8.71 10.65 9.89
C ALA A 16 7.58 10.57 8.84
N VAL A 17 6.37 10.42 9.35
CA VAL A 17 5.16 10.16 8.58
C VAL A 17 4.69 11.38 7.78
N LEU A 18 4.90 12.58 8.30
CA LEU A 18 4.32 13.83 7.78
C LEU A 18 5.19 14.58 6.78
N LEU A 19 6.38 14.08 6.57
CA LEU A 19 7.29 14.64 5.59
C LEU A 19 7.19 13.83 4.33
N ALA A 20 6.85 12.54 4.38
CA ALA A 20 6.62 11.65 3.24
C ALA A 20 5.51 12.16 2.27
N THR A 21 4.97 13.37 2.49
CA THR A 21 3.60 13.76 2.15
C THR A 21 3.45 15.23 1.69
N GLY A 22 2.75 15.50 0.57
CA GLY A 22 2.26 16.83 0.09
C GLY A 22 2.86 17.25 -1.28
N GLY A 23 2.23 17.95 -2.24
CA GLY A 23 0.98 18.68 -2.28
C GLY A 23 1.20 20.06 -2.91
N HIS A 24 1.06 20.20 -4.23
CA HIS A 24 1.00 21.48 -4.94
C HIS A 24 -0.41 22.08 -4.85
N ALA A 25 -0.51 23.38 -4.54
CA ALA A 25 -1.77 24.11 -4.57
C ALA A 25 -2.21 24.35 -6.03
N PRO A 26 -3.46 24.02 -6.44
CA PRO A 26 -3.97 24.43 -7.73
C PRO A 26 -4.39 25.90 -7.69
N THR A 27 -3.89 26.70 -8.62
CA THR A 27 -4.40 28.05 -8.91
C THR A 27 -5.79 27.95 -9.52
N THR A 28 -6.84 28.22 -8.74
CA THR A 28 -8.21 28.27 -9.23
C THR A 28 -8.49 29.61 -9.93
N ARG A 29 -9.01 29.52 -11.17
CA ARG A 29 -9.56 30.65 -11.93
C ARG A 29 -11.06 30.43 -12.09
N ASN A 30 -11.82 31.40 -11.57
CA ASN A 30 -13.27 31.46 -11.50
C ASN A 30 -14.02 31.11 -12.81
N HIS A 31 -15.17 30.45 -12.66
CA HIS A 31 -16.38 30.78 -13.42
C HIS A 31 -17.65 30.44 -12.61
N GLU A 32 -18.29 31.47 -12.06
CA GLU A 32 -19.70 31.47 -11.66
C GLU A 32 -20.60 31.72 -12.89
N ARG A 33 -21.81 31.12 -12.88
CA ARG A 33 -23.15 31.68 -13.26
C ARG A 33 -24.09 30.57 -13.74
N LEU A 34 -25.16 30.21 -13.01
CA LEU A 34 -26.60 30.61 -13.13
C LEU A 34 -27.38 29.33 -12.65
N ARG A 35 -28.54 29.27 -11.98
CA ARG A 35 -29.74 30.12 -11.88
C ARG A 35 -30.66 29.59 -10.74
N ARG A 36 -31.66 30.40 -10.38
CA ARG A 36 -32.67 30.29 -9.28
C ARG A 36 -33.84 29.29 -9.55
N ALA A 37 -34.30 28.59 -8.50
CA ALA A 37 -35.66 28.35 -7.89
C ALA A 37 -36.98 28.37 -8.73
N PRO A 38 -38.20 27.98 -8.22
CA PRO A 38 -38.64 27.05 -7.13
C PRO A 38 -39.92 26.15 -7.41
N ALA A 39 -40.20 25.23 -6.46
CA ALA A 39 -41.48 24.75 -5.85
C ALA A 39 -42.71 24.20 -6.64
N ALA A 40 -43.25 23.03 -6.22
CA ALA A 40 -44.68 22.77 -5.89
C ALA A 40 -44.93 21.34 -5.28
N HIS A 41 -45.90 21.26 -4.36
CA HIS A 41 -46.42 20.11 -3.56
C HIS A 41 -47.46 19.21 -4.33
N PRO A 42 -48.33 18.37 -3.69
CA PRO A 42 -48.12 17.08 -2.98
C PRO A 42 -49.14 15.96 -3.44
N GLY A 43 -49.07 14.73 -2.92
CA GLY A 43 -50.14 13.74 -3.15
C GLY A 43 -50.04 12.35 -2.48
N HIS A 44 -50.74 12.21 -1.33
CA HIS A 44 -51.61 11.10 -0.89
C HIS A 44 -51.12 9.62 -0.66
N HIS A 45 -51.49 9.14 0.54
CA HIS A 45 -51.56 7.80 1.18
C HIS A 45 -52.43 6.73 0.45
N PRO A 46 -52.71 5.48 0.97
CA PRO A 46 -52.34 4.81 2.25
C PRO A 46 -51.97 3.28 2.18
N GLY A 47 -51.51 2.73 3.32
CA GLY A 47 -52.15 1.55 3.96
C GLY A 47 -51.58 0.14 3.72
N GLY A 48 -51.22 -0.57 4.81
CA GLY A 48 -51.05 -2.04 4.79
C GLY A 48 -50.36 -2.64 6.01
N HIS A 49 -51.14 -2.99 7.05
CA HIS A 49 -50.72 -3.81 8.20
C HIS A 49 -50.47 -5.28 7.80
N GLY A 50 -49.59 -6.00 8.52
CA GLY A 50 -49.63 -7.47 8.47
C GLY A 50 -48.47 -8.26 9.11
N HIS A 51 -48.62 -8.58 10.39
CA HIS A 51 -48.23 -9.83 11.06
C HIS A 51 -46.77 -10.34 11.11
N ARG A 52 -46.22 -10.14 12.31
CA ARG A 52 -45.16 -10.88 13.01
C ARG A 52 -45.48 -12.39 13.10
N ARG A 53 -44.60 -13.27 12.62
CA ARG A 53 -44.58 -14.72 12.94
C ARG A 53 -43.23 -15.11 13.55
N GLN A 54 -43.29 -15.78 14.71
CA GLN A 54 -42.16 -16.39 15.41
C GLN A 54 -41.64 -17.64 14.68
N PRO A 55 -40.35 -17.99 14.80
CA PRO A 55 -39.81 -19.25 14.30
C PRO A 55 -40.00 -20.41 15.32
N PRO A 56 -40.17 -21.66 14.87
CA PRO A 56 -40.30 -22.83 15.74
C PRO A 56 -38.94 -23.37 16.24
N PRO A 57 -38.93 -24.18 17.33
CA PRO A 57 -37.74 -24.56 18.09
C PRO A 57 -36.97 -25.76 17.51
N ALA A 58 -35.68 -25.82 17.89
CA ALA A 58 -34.66 -26.75 17.42
C ALA A 58 -34.82 -28.19 17.94
N ALA A 59 -34.51 -29.16 17.07
CA ALA A 59 -34.30 -30.57 17.42
C ALA A 59 -32.78 -30.90 17.47
N PRO A 60 -32.34 -31.90 18.26
CA PRO A 60 -30.93 -32.14 18.55
C PRO A 60 -30.23 -32.94 17.45
N LEU A 61 -28.99 -32.56 17.13
CA LEU A 61 -28.15 -33.23 16.13
C LEU A 61 -27.35 -34.39 16.76
N GLU A 62 -27.63 -35.61 16.32
CA GLU A 62 -26.73 -36.76 16.46
C GLU A 62 -25.55 -36.64 15.49
N PHE A 63 -24.32 -36.75 16.01
CA PHE A 63 -23.09 -36.68 15.23
C PHE A 63 -22.78 -38.01 14.54
N ALA A 64 -23.16 -38.15 13.27
CA ALA A 64 -22.61 -39.17 12.38
C ALA A 64 -21.22 -38.75 11.85
N VAL A 65 -20.20 -39.56 12.11
CA VAL A 65 -18.83 -39.37 11.61
C VAL A 65 -18.80 -39.60 10.09
N VAL A 66 -18.78 -38.51 9.32
CA VAL A 66 -18.60 -38.54 7.85
C VAL A 66 -17.13 -38.81 7.51
N ARG A 67 -16.82 -40.01 7.02
CA ARG A 67 -15.52 -40.32 6.42
C ARG A 67 -15.35 -39.57 5.09
N ARG A 68 -14.25 -38.81 4.94
CA ARG A 68 -13.94 -38.07 3.70
C ARG A 68 -13.55 -39.03 2.56
N PRO A 69 -14.02 -38.82 1.32
CA PRO A 69 -13.59 -39.61 0.17
C PRO A 69 -12.12 -39.31 -0.22
N PRO A 70 -11.41 -40.27 -0.84
CA PRO A 70 -10.01 -40.10 -1.24
C PRO A 70 -9.85 -38.98 -2.28
N ARG A 71 -8.77 -38.19 -2.15
CA ARG A 71 -8.46 -37.07 -3.04
C ARG A 71 -8.02 -37.59 -4.41
N VAL A 72 -8.90 -37.48 -5.41
CA VAL A 72 -8.54 -37.69 -6.81
C VAL A 72 -7.62 -36.54 -7.26
N ALA A 73 -6.47 -36.86 -7.84
CA ALA A 73 -5.55 -35.87 -8.41
C ALA A 73 -6.16 -35.25 -9.67
N TYR A 74 -6.25 -33.92 -9.72
CA TYR A 74 -6.79 -33.19 -10.87
C TYR A 74 -5.69 -32.82 -11.87
N ALA A 75 -6.07 -32.66 -13.13
CA ALA A 75 -5.15 -32.33 -14.22
C ALA A 75 -4.34 -31.03 -13.98
N GLY A 76 -3.02 -31.14 -14.10
CA GLY A 76 -2.04 -30.07 -13.92
C GLY A 76 -1.91 -29.15 -15.14
N SER A 77 -1.21 -28.01 -15.01
CA SER A 77 -1.20 -26.97 -16.06
C SER A 77 -0.66 -27.46 -17.41
N ASP A 78 0.36 -28.33 -17.40
CA ASP A 78 0.99 -28.84 -18.61
C ASP A 78 0.08 -29.83 -19.36
N GLU A 79 -0.77 -30.53 -18.61
CA GLU A 79 -1.76 -31.47 -19.16
C GLU A 79 -2.92 -30.74 -19.85
N TRP A 80 -3.31 -29.56 -19.34
CA TRP A 80 -4.30 -28.69 -20.00
C TRP A 80 -3.81 -28.21 -21.36
N GLU A 81 -2.53 -27.87 -21.49
CA GLU A 81 -1.98 -27.38 -22.75
C GLU A 81 -1.84 -28.51 -23.77
N ARG A 82 -1.44 -29.71 -23.32
CA ARG A 82 -1.37 -30.91 -24.16
C ARG A 82 -2.73 -31.29 -24.77
N HIS A 83 -3.82 -31.10 -24.03
CA HIS A 83 -5.17 -31.43 -24.50
C HIS A 83 -5.95 -30.23 -25.05
N ARG A 84 -5.34 -29.05 -25.15
CA ARG A 84 -6.03 -27.81 -25.53
C ARG A 84 -6.77 -27.93 -26.85
N ASP A 85 -6.09 -28.40 -27.90
CA ASP A 85 -6.68 -28.50 -29.24
C ASP A 85 -7.86 -29.46 -29.28
N THR A 86 -7.76 -30.59 -28.58
CA THR A 86 -8.85 -31.57 -28.45
C THR A 86 -10.06 -30.97 -27.73
N ILE A 87 -9.84 -30.28 -26.61
CA ILE A 87 -10.92 -29.65 -25.85
C ILE A 87 -11.59 -28.52 -26.66
N VAL A 88 -10.79 -27.72 -27.37
CA VAL A 88 -11.30 -26.65 -28.25
C VAL A 88 -12.13 -27.24 -29.40
N ASP A 89 -11.68 -28.34 -30.02
CA ASP A 89 -12.43 -29.03 -31.07
C ASP A 89 -13.79 -29.51 -30.57
N LEU A 90 -13.81 -30.23 -29.44
CA LEU A 90 -15.04 -30.74 -28.83
C LEU A 90 -16.02 -29.61 -28.45
N TYR A 91 -15.51 -28.52 -27.87
CA TYR A 91 -16.35 -27.44 -27.33
C TYR A 91 -16.81 -26.43 -28.41
N ILE A 92 -15.94 -26.04 -29.33
CA ILE A 92 -16.21 -24.98 -30.33
C ILE A 92 -16.64 -25.56 -31.67
N LYS A 93 -15.86 -26.50 -32.23
CA LYS A 93 -16.10 -27.03 -33.58
C LYS A 93 -17.28 -28.01 -33.58
N ARG A 94 -17.31 -28.94 -32.62
CA ARG A 94 -18.39 -29.93 -32.46
C ARG A 94 -19.57 -29.43 -31.61
N ARG A 95 -19.46 -28.21 -31.05
CA ARG A 95 -20.49 -27.51 -30.25
C ARG A 95 -21.08 -28.31 -29.08
N LEU A 96 -20.32 -29.28 -28.54
CA LEU A 96 -20.81 -30.13 -27.46
C LEU A 96 -21.06 -29.33 -26.17
N GLY A 97 -22.01 -29.82 -25.37
CA GLY A 97 -22.26 -29.28 -24.03
C GLY A 97 -21.06 -29.50 -23.13
N LEU A 98 -20.82 -28.60 -22.17
CA LEU A 98 -19.73 -28.77 -21.21
C LEU A 98 -19.77 -30.12 -20.46
N PRO A 99 -20.94 -30.65 -20.04
CA PRO A 99 -21.01 -31.98 -19.43
C PRO A 99 -20.49 -33.09 -20.34
N ASP A 100 -20.79 -33.03 -21.64
CA ASP A 100 -20.33 -34.00 -22.63
C ASP A 100 -18.83 -33.89 -22.89
N VAL A 101 -18.29 -32.68 -22.97
CA VAL A 101 -16.84 -32.45 -23.09
C VAL A 101 -16.12 -33.02 -21.87
N CYS A 102 -16.64 -32.80 -20.65
CA CYS A 102 -16.06 -33.34 -19.43
C CYS A 102 -16.09 -34.88 -19.41
N ARG A 103 -17.19 -35.48 -19.88
CA ARG A 103 -17.34 -36.93 -20.00
C ARG A 103 -16.34 -37.53 -21.00
N ILE A 104 -16.29 -37.00 -22.22
CA ILE A 104 -15.38 -37.46 -23.28
C ILE A 104 -13.93 -37.36 -22.86
N MET A 105 -13.53 -36.22 -22.29
CA MET A 105 -12.15 -36.03 -21.83
C MET A 105 -11.77 -36.97 -20.68
N ARG A 106 -12.72 -37.28 -19.78
CA ARG A 106 -12.48 -38.26 -18.72
C ARG A 106 -12.35 -39.68 -19.26
N GLU A 107 -13.24 -40.09 -20.16
CA GLU A 107 -13.35 -41.47 -20.64
C GLU A 107 -12.31 -41.81 -21.72
N GLN A 108 -12.01 -40.86 -22.62
CA GLN A 108 -11.18 -41.12 -23.80
C GLN A 108 -9.75 -40.59 -23.66
N HIS A 109 -9.54 -39.61 -22.78
CA HIS A 109 -8.25 -38.96 -22.59
C HIS A 109 -7.72 -39.09 -21.15
N ASN A 110 -8.39 -39.86 -20.28
CA ASN A 110 -8.08 -40.01 -18.85
C ASN A 110 -7.92 -38.67 -18.11
N PHE A 111 -8.56 -37.63 -18.61
CA PHE A 111 -8.36 -36.27 -18.15
C PHE A 111 -9.41 -35.92 -17.09
N VAL A 112 -8.98 -35.90 -15.83
CA VAL A 112 -9.87 -35.67 -14.68
C VAL A 112 -9.85 -34.19 -14.28
N ALA A 113 -10.93 -33.49 -14.62
CA ALA A 113 -11.16 -32.11 -14.22
C ALA A 113 -12.64 -31.86 -13.88
N THR A 114 -12.89 -30.86 -13.04
CA THR A 114 -14.26 -30.41 -12.71
C THR A 114 -14.77 -29.44 -13.77
N GLU A 115 -16.10 -29.31 -13.92
CA GLU A 115 -16.70 -28.34 -14.85
C GLU A 115 -16.22 -26.90 -14.58
N ARG A 116 -15.96 -26.56 -13.31
CA ARG A 116 -15.42 -25.25 -12.92
C ARG A 116 -14.04 -25.02 -13.53
N MET A 117 -13.18 -26.04 -13.58
CA MET A 117 -11.84 -25.95 -14.18
C MET A 117 -11.91 -25.76 -15.70
N TYR A 118 -12.83 -26.45 -16.39
CA TYR A 118 -13.06 -26.23 -17.82
C TYR A 118 -13.56 -24.82 -18.12
N LYS A 119 -14.57 -24.32 -17.36
CA LYS A 119 -15.07 -22.95 -17.51
C LYS A 119 -13.97 -21.92 -17.30
N MET A 120 -13.11 -22.13 -16.30
CA MET A 120 -11.94 -21.30 -16.03
C MET A 120 -10.96 -21.32 -17.22
N ARG A 121 -10.65 -22.50 -17.77
CA ARG A 121 -9.74 -22.65 -18.90
C ARG A 121 -10.27 -22.06 -20.20
N PHE A 122 -11.58 -22.16 -20.45
CA PHE A 122 -12.22 -21.49 -21.59
C PHE A 122 -12.11 -19.97 -21.50
N ARG A 123 -12.22 -19.40 -20.29
CA ARG A 123 -12.00 -17.97 -20.08
C ARG A 123 -10.54 -17.57 -20.33
N ILE A 124 -9.57 -18.37 -19.87
CA ILE A 124 -8.13 -18.15 -20.12
C ILE A 124 -7.82 -18.21 -21.61
N TRP A 125 -8.38 -19.19 -22.33
CA TRP A 125 -8.16 -19.36 -23.77
C TRP A 125 -9.02 -18.44 -24.64
N GLY A 126 -9.84 -17.56 -24.05
CA GLY A 126 -10.71 -16.65 -24.80
C GLY A 126 -11.81 -17.35 -25.61
N LEU A 127 -12.20 -18.58 -25.25
CA LEU A 127 -13.22 -19.36 -25.94
C LEU A 127 -14.61 -18.89 -25.52
N ARG A 128 -15.37 -18.31 -26.46
CA ARG A 128 -16.79 -17.96 -26.29
C ARG A 128 -17.63 -18.72 -27.32
N LYS A 129 -18.72 -19.35 -26.86
CA LYS A 129 -19.62 -20.17 -27.70
C LYS A 129 -20.39 -19.35 -28.75
N TYR A 130 -20.53 -18.03 -28.53
CA TYR A 130 -21.21 -17.11 -29.43
C TYR A 130 -20.37 -15.84 -29.59
N LYS A 131 -20.04 -15.47 -30.83
CA LYS A 131 -19.40 -14.18 -31.16
C LYS A 131 -20.52 -13.17 -31.46
N THR A 132 -20.57 -12.07 -30.74
CA THR A 132 -21.36 -10.89 -31.13
C THR A 132 -20.65 -10.14 -32.26
N ARG A 133 -21.43 -9.52 -33.14
CA ARG A 133 -20.99 -8.90 -34.41
C ARG A 133 -19.96 -7.77 -34.25
N SER A 134 -19.69 -7.29 -33.02
CA SER A 134 -18.72 -6.21 -32.72
C SER A 134 -17.26 -6.65 -32.59
N ASP A 135 -16.97 -7.95 -32.45
CA ASP A 135 -15.61 -8.43 -32.09
C ASP A 135 -14.77 -8.87 -33.31
N ALA A 136 -15.15 -8.47 -34.52
CA ALA A 136 -14.51 -8.92 -35.76
C ALA A 136 -13.15 -8.26 -36.09
N LYS A 137 -12.51 -7.53 -35.16
CA LYS A 137 -11.24 -6.81 -35.45
C LYS A 137 -10.01 -7.21 -34.62
N THR A 138 -10.04 -8.30 -33.87
CA THR A 138 -8.83 -8.78 -33.18
C THR A 138 -8.42 -10.13 -33.73
N ASP A 139 -7.47 -10.11 -34.66
CA ASP A 139 -6.85 -11.29 -35.26
C ASP A 139 -6.08 -12.11 -34.19
N PRO A 140 -6.43 -13.38 -33.95
CA PRO A 140 -5.73 -14.26 -33.01
C PRO A 140 -4.27 -14.57 -33.40
N SER A 141 -3.86 -14.24 -34.63
CA SER A 141 -2.52 -14.52 -35.16
C SER A 141 -1.43 -13.63 -34.54
N LYS A 142 -1.80 -12.46 -34.00
CA LYS A 142 -0.86 -11.50 -33.36
C LYS A 142 -0.23 -11.98 -32.04
N TRP A 143 -0.82 -12.99 -31.39
CA TRP A 143 -0.30 -13.50 -30.10
C TRP A 143 0.81 -14.55 -30.26
N ARG A 144 0.95 -15.19 -31.45
CA ARG A 144 2.02 -16.16 -31.72
C ARG A 144 3.37 -15.46 -31.93
N GLU A 145 3.39 -14.39 -32.73
CA GLU A 145 4.62 -13.66 -33.07
C GLU A 145 5.27 -12.95 -31.86
N ALA A 146 4.48 -12.54 -30.86
CA ALA A 146 5.00 -11.87 -29.67
C ALA A 146 5.64 -12.83 -28.65
N HIS A 147 5.31 -14.13 -28.69
CA HIS A 147 5.83 -15.13 -27.75
C HIS A 147 7.07 -15.86 -28.31
N ASP A 148 7.17 -16.02 -29.64
CA ASP A 148 8.28 -16.71 -30.30
C ASP A 148 9.49 -15.77 -30.57
N ALA A 149 9.31 -14.44 -30.55
CA ALA A 149 10.39 -13.48 -30.83
C ALA A 149 11.40 -13.29 -29.67
N HIS A 150 11.15 -13.84 -28.48
CA HIS A 150 11.99 -13.59 -27.30
C HIS A 150 12.97 -14.72 -26.95
N ASP A 151 12.95 -15.83 -27.70
CA ASP A 151 13.78 -17.03 -27.41
C ASP A 151 14.84 -17.33 -28.49
N SER A 152 15.12 -16.38 -29.38
CA SER A 152 16.16 -16.51 -30.42
C SER A 152 17.21 -15.40 -30.35
N SER A 153 18.20 -15.57 -29.47
CA SER A 153 19.52 -14.97 -29.65
C SER A 153 20.63 -15.80 -28.97
N GLY A 154 21.24 -16.68 -29.75
CA GLY A 154 22.70 -16.85 -29.79
C GLY A 154 23.37 -17.93 -28.94
N SER A 155 23.56 -19.13 -29.50
CA SER A 155 24.89 -19.76 -29.47
C SER A 155 25.05 -20.79 -30.59
N THR A 156 25.81 -20.39 -31.61
CA THR A 156 26.18 -21.20 -32.77
C THR A 156 27.42 -22.03 -32.43
N LEU A 157 27.35 -23.36 -32.56
CA LEU A 157 28.52 -24.24 -32.62
C LEU A 157 28.49 -25.04 -33.93
N PRO A 158 29.65 -25.34 -34.53
CA PRO A 158 29.75 -25.87 -35.89
C PRO A 158 29.49 -27.39 -35.95
N PRO A 159 29.17 -27.94 -37.13
CA PRO A 159 28.86 -29.35 -37.28
C PRO A 159 30.15 -30.17 -37.41
N SER A 160 30.33 -31.18 -36.55
CA SER A 160 31.38 -32.18 -36.73
C SER A 160 30.82 -33.49 -37.27
N SER A 161 31.35 -33.82 -38.44
CA SER A 161 31.21 -35.03 -39.24
C SER A 161 31.25 -36.37 -38.50
N ALA A 162 30.38 -37.27 -38.98
CA ALA A 162 30.44 -38.73 -39.11
C ALA A 162 31.53 -39.56 -38.38
N ALA A 163 31.08 -40.61 -37.67
CA ALA A 163 31.81 -41.88 -37.46
C ALA A 163 30.84 -43.06 -37.14
N PRO A 164 31.24 -44.33 -37.35
CA PRO A 164 30.39 -45.43 -37.86
C PRO A 164 29.86 -46.42 -36.79
N PRO A 165 29.04 -47.43 -37.16
CA PRO A 165 28.31 -48.24 -36.19
C PRO A 165 29.13 -49.42 -35.65
N GLY A 166 28.87 -49.75 -34.38
CA GLY A 166 29.12 -51.09 -33.85
C GLY A 166 30.39 -51.23 -33.03
N LYS A 167 30.20 -51.33 -31.70
CA LYS A 167 30.73 -52.40 -30.84
C LYS A 167 30.18 -52.22 -29.43
N GLN A 168 29.28 -53.13 -29.05
CA GLN A 168 28.95 -53.40 -27.66
C GLN A 168 30.24 -53.83 -26.95
N LEU A 169 30.70 -53.05 -25.97
CA LEU A 169 31.62 -53.54 -24.95
C LEU A 169 30.97 -53.35 -23.58
N ASN A 170 30.83 -54.49 -22.90
CA ASN A 170 30.33 -54.66 -21.56
C ASN A 170 30.95 -53.65 -20.58
N ARG A 171 30.11 -52.79 -19.99
CA ARG A 171 30.47 -51.96 -18.84
C ARG A 171 30.09 -52.74 -17.56
N PRO A 172 31.01 -52.91 -16.59
CA PRO A 172 30.70 -53.58 -15.32
C PRO A 172 29.64 -52.77 -14.54
N PRO A 173 28.86 -53.42 -13.65
CA PRO A 173 27.77 -52.75 -12.94
C PRO A 173 28.34 -51.65 -12.04
N SER A 174 27.93 -50.42 -12.29
CA SER A 174 28.20 -49.28 -11.41
C SER A 174 27.65 -49.59 -10.00
N PRO A 175 28.39 -49.25 -8.93
CA PRO A 175 27.93 -49.46 -7.57
C PRO A 175 26.64 -48.68 -7.35
N GLY A 176 25.65 -49.31 -6.72
CA GLY A 176 24.32 -48.75 -6.50
C GLY A 176 24.39 -47.41 -5.78
N TRP A 177 23.95 -46.35 -6.46
CA TRP A 177 23.65 -45.07 -5.83
C TRP A 177 22.30 -45.21 -5.12
N SER A 178 22.29 -46.00 -4.04
CA SER A 178 21.25 -45.98 -3.03
C SER A 178 21.61 -44.95 -1.96
N ALA A 179 22.01 -43.75 -2.38
CA ALA A 179 22.16 -42.60 -1.50
C ALA A 179 20.99 -41.68 -1.80
N GLY A 180 20.04 -41.61 -0.86
CA GLY A 180 18.90 -40.72 -0.95
C GLY A 180 19.38 -39.31 -1.22
N LEU A 181 19.14 -38.82 -2.44
CA LEU A 181 19.13 -37.40 -2.73
C LEU A 181 17.91 -36.84 -2.00
N PHE A 182 18.09 -36.51 -0.71
CA PHE A 182 17.19 -35.57 -0.08
C PHE A 182 17.25 -34.30 -0.93
N PRO A 183 16.12 -33.81 -1.48
CA PRO A 183 16.12 -32.49 -2.07
C PRO A 183 16.58 -31.55 -0.96
N ILE A 184 17.74 -30.90 -1.14
CA ILE A 184 18.14 -29.80 -0.28
C ILE A 184 17.11 -28.71 -0.55
N ALA A 185 16.01 -28.74 0.19
CA ALA A 185 15.00 -27.71 0.11
C ALA A 185 15.66 -26.42 0.60
N THR A 186 15.65 -25.38 -0.26
CA THR A 186 16.10 -24.05 0.14
C THR A 186 15.40 -23.69 1.45
N PRO A 187 16.15 -23.36 2.53
CA PRO A 187 15.53 -23.02 3.81
C PRO A 187 14.44 -21.96 3.61
N GLU A 188 13.30 -22.11 4.28
CA GLU A 188 12.18 -21.15 4.14
C GLU A 188 12.61 -19.71 4.48
N LEU A 189 13.66 -19.56 5.31
CA LEU A 189 14.33 -18.28 5.61
C LEU A 189 14.90 -17.56 4.38
N VAL A 190 15.30 -18.28 3.34
CA VAL A 190 15.87 -17.73 2.10
C VAL A 190 14.81 -17.66 0.99
N LYS A 191 13.97 -18.69 0.90
CA LYS A 191 12.94 -18.81 -0.12
C LYS A 191 11.87 -17.72 -0.02
N ALA A 192 11.41 -17.38 1.18
CA ALA A 192 10.34 -16.40 1.34
C ALA A 192 10.76 -14.97 0.93
N PRO A 193 11.97 -14.49 1.26
CA PRO A 193 12.52 -13.26 0.68
C PRO A 193 12.65 -13.31 -0.85
N GLU A 194 13.30 -14.33 -1.40
CA GLU A 194 13.52 -14.44 -2.86
C GLU A 194 12.21 -14.42 -3.66
N GLU A 195 11.20 -15.17 -3.21
CA GLU A 195 9.87 -15.16 -3.81
C GLU A 195 9.23 -13.77 -3.72
N SER A 196 9.42 -13.06 -2.59
CA SER A 196 8.88 -11.71 -2.40
C SER A 196 9.52 -10.71 -3.37
N LEU A 197 10.83 -10.81 -3.61
CA LEU A 197 11.56 -10.01 -4.61
C LEU A 197 11.11 -10.33 -6.04
N PHE A 198 10.95 -11.63 -6.35
CA PHE A 198 10.45 -12.05 -7.66
C PHE A 198 9.04 -11.49 -7.92
N LEU A 199 8.16 -11.54 -6.93
CA LEU A 199 6.81 -11.00 -7.02
C LEU A 199 6.79 -9.47 -7.09
N ALA A 200 7.69 -8.78 -6.38
CA ALA A 200 7.87 -7.33 -6.49
C ALA A 200 8.21 -6.92 -7.93
N ARG A 201 9.17 -7.61 -8.56
CA ARG A 201 9.53 -7.39 -9.97
C ARG A 201 8.33 -7.59 -10.88
N LYS A 202 7.62 -8.71 -10.71
CA LYS A 202 6.44 -9.03 -11.54
C LYS A 202 5.34 -8.00 -11.37
N TYR A 203 5.14 -7.50 -10.15
CA TYR A 203 4.17 -6.45 -9.86
C TYR A 203 4.55 -5.15 -10.59
N VAL A 204 5.75 -4.62 -10.34
CA VAL A 204 6.22 -3.37 -10.94
C VAL A 204 6.20 -3.46 -12.46
N ARG A 205 6.84 -4.47 -13.06
CA ARG A 205 6.84 -4.66 -14.52
C ARG A 205 5.44 -4.81 -15.10
N GLY A 206 4.56 -5.52 -14.40
CA GLY A 206 3.18 -5.70 -14.82
C GLY A 206 2.40 -4.38 -14.90
N LEU A 207 2.65 -3.44 -13.98
CA LEU A 207 2.04 -2.11 -14.02
C LEU A 207 2.41 -1.36 -15.32
N PHE A 208 3.68 -1.41 -15.73
CA PHE A 208 4.15 -0.73 -16.94
C PHE A 208 3.83 -1.50 -18.23
N SER A 209 3.99 -2.83 -18.25
CA SER A 209 3.81 -3.65 -19.45
C SER A 209 2.36 -3.70 -19.93
N VAL A 210 1.39 -3.63 -19.00
CA VAL A 210 -0.04 -3.56 -19.32
C VAL A 210 -0.48 -2.11 -19.63
N GLY A 211 0.43 -1.14 -19.48
CA GLY A 211 0.15 0.28 -19.71
C GLY A 211 -0.77 0.89 -18.66
N LEU A 212 -0.91 0.24 -17.49
CA LEU A 212 -1.61 0.77 -16.32
C LEU A 212 -0.85 1.96 -15.71
N TRP A 213 0.46 1.97 -15.90
CA TRP A 213 1.37 3.06 -15.60
C TRP A 213 2.23 3.36 -16.83
N ARG A 214 2.42 4.64 -17.16
CA ARG A 214 3.20 5.09 -18.32
C ARG A 214 4.33 6.02 -17.89
N LYS A 215 5.40 6.03 -18.67
CA LYS A 215 6.61 6.82 -18.42
C LYS A 215 6.39 8.32 -18.58
N ASP A 216 5.54 8.72 -19.52
CA ASP A 216 5.31 10.11 -19.93
C ASP A 216 3.98 10.68 -19.38
N GLN A 217 3.49 10.12 -18.28
CA GLN A 217 2.14 10.42 -17.80
C GLN A 217 2.08 11.73 -17.01
N ASP A 218 0.94 12.42 -17.10
CA ASP A 218 0.71 13.69 -16.41
C ASP A 218 0.80 13.52 -14.88
N VAL A 219 1.70 14.28 -14.27
CA VAL A 219 2.02 14.26 -12.84
C VAL A 219 0.82 14.70 -11.99
N THR A 220 -0.04 15.58 -12.52
CA THR A 220 -1.15 16.20 -11.77
C THR A 220 -2.22 15.19 -11.34
N LEU A 221 -2.59 14.25 -12.22
CA LEU A 221 -3.56 13.18 -11.95
C LEU A 221 -3.11 12.22 -10.83
N TYR A 222 -1.80 12.16 -10.57
CA TYR A 222 -1.23 11.29 -9.55
C TYR A 222 -1.01 11.97 -8.21
N GLU A 223 -0.85 13.28 -8.17
CA GLU A 223 -0.74 14.05 -6.93
C GLU A 223 -2.07 14.05 -6.15
N GLU A 224 -3.21 14.05 -6.84
CA GLU A 224 -4.53 13.94 -6.20
C GLU A 224 -4.70 12.59 -5.49
N LYS A 225 -4.46 11.48 -6.20
CA LYS A 225 -4.50 10.13 -5.61
C LYS A 225 -3.48 9.96 -4.50
N TRP A 226 -2.30 10.52 -4.68
CA TRP A 226 -1.23 10.49 -3.69
C TRP A 226 -1.66 11.14 -2.37
N THR A 227 -2.37 12.25 -2.44
CA THR A 227 -2.92 12.94 -1.25
C THR A 227 -3.84 12.03 -0.44
N GLY A 228 -4.70 11.24 -1.10
CA GLY A 228 -5.55 10.25 -0.42
C GLY A 228 -4.75 9.12 0.25
N ILE A 229 -3.75 8.57 -0.44
CA ILE A 229 -2.88 7.50 0.11
C ILE A 229 -2.10 8.01 1.33
N ILE A 230 -1.58 9.22 1.23
CA ILE A 230 -0.89 9.93 2.30
C ILE A 230 -1.79 10.14 3.52
N GLY A 231 -3.01 10.63 3.29
CA GLY A 231 -3.97 10.90 4.35
C GLY A 231 -4.27 9.62 5.12
N TRP A 232 -4.52 8.54 4.38
CA TRP A 232 -4.70 7.20 4.94
C TRP A 232 -3.50 6.76 5.78
N TYR A 233 -2.27 6.87 5.25
CA TYR A 233 -1.05 6.45 5.96
C TYR A 233 -0.86 7.23 7.26
N SER A 234 -1.12 8.54 7.23
CA SER A 234 -0.99 9.44 8.37
C SER A 234 -2.01 9.12 9.46
N GLN A 235 -3.27 8.92 9.08
CA GLN A 235 -4.36 8.58 10.01
C GLN A 235 -4.16 7.19 10.63
N PHE A 236 -3.74 6.19 9.85
CA PHE A 236 -3.51 4.83 10.36
C PHE A 236 -2.43 4.82 11.45
N ASN A 237 -1.30 5.51 11.21
CA ASN A 237 -0.22 5.61 12.19
C ASN A 237 -0.63 6.47 13.40
N LEU A 238 -1.40 7.55 13.20
CA LEU A 238 -1.97 8.34 14.29
C LEU A 238 -2.81 7.46 15.22
N GLY A 239 -3.68 6.61 14.67
CA GLY A 239 -4.46 5.66 15.45
C GLY A 239 -3.57 4.73 16.28
N GLY A 240 -2.49 4.21 15.71
CA GLY A 240 -1.50 3.42 16.44
C GLY A 240 -0.87 4.18 17.62
N ASP A 241 -0.47 5.43 17.39
CA ASP A 241 0.13 6.27 18.44
C ASP A 241 -0.86 6.65 19.53
N MET A 242 -2.13 6.85 19.20
CA MET A 242 -3.19 7.11 20.18
C MET A 242 -3.37 5.92 21.14
N ILE A 243 -3.23 4.68 20.65
CA ILE A 243 -3.25 3.48 21.52
C ILE A 243 -2.02 3.46 22.42
N VAL A 244 -0.83 3.58 21.82
CA VAL A 244 0.45 3.31 22.50
C VAL A 244 0.86 4.44 23.44
N GLN A 245 0.75 5.69 22.99
CA GLN A 245 1.32 6.84 23.68
C GLN A 245 0.28 7.58 24.54
N GLN A 246 -0.98 7.58 24.11
CA GLN A 246 -2.02 8.41 24.72
C GLN A 246 -3.04 7.60 25.54
N GLY A 247 -3.04 6.26 25.41
CA GLY A 247 -4.06 5.40 26.03
C GLY A 247 -5.49 5.64 25.51
N LYS A 248 -5.65 6.33 24.38
CA LYS A 248 -6.94 6.72 23.79
C LYS A 248 -7.48 5.62 22.87
N THR A 249 -7.70 4.45 23.43
CA THR A 249 -8.02 3.23 22.67
C THR A 249 -9.31 3.35 21.85
N LYS A 250 -10.36 3.98 22.41
CA LYS A 250 -11.66 4.10 21.72
C LYS A 250 -11.57 4.99 20.49
N GLU A 251 -10.99 6.18 20.65
CA GLU A 251 -10.77 7.14 19.57
C GLU A 251 -9.81 6.59 18.52
N ALA A 252 -8.75 5.89 18.95
CA ALA A 252 -7.85 5.20 18.04
C ALA A 252 -8.54 4.17 17.16
N PHE A 253 -9.38 3.31 17.74
CA PHE A 253 -10.14 2.33 16.96
C PHE A 253 -11.08 2.99 15.97
N ARG A 254 -11.68 4.14 16.30
CA ARG A 254 -12.50 4.90 15.34
C ARG A 254 -11.67 5.37 14.14
N VAL A 255 -10.49 5.95 14.37
CA VAL A 255 -9.57 6.40 13.30
C VAL A 255 -9.13 5.23 12.43
N ILE A 256 -8.72 4.13 13.05
CA ILE A 256 -8.25 2.93 12.36
C ILE A 256 -9.39 2.30 11.53
N SER A 257 -10.61 2.22 12.05
CA SER A 257 -11.76 1.69 11.31
C SER A 257 -12.05 2.49 10.04
N GLY A 258 -12.04 3.83 10.11
CA GLY A 258 -12.19 4.67 8.91
C GLY A 258 -11.08 4.43 7.88
N CYS A 259 -9.85 4.14 8.34
CA CYS A 259 -8.76 3.76 7.45
C CYS A 259 -9.03 2.42 6.74
N PHE A 260 -9.62 1.43 7.43
CA PHE A 260 -9.99 0.15 6.82
C PHE A 260 -11.10 0.29 5.77
N GLU A 261 -12.09 1.14 6.02
CA GLU A 261 -13.18 1.42 5.08
C GLU A 261 -12.66 2.08 3.79
N ARG A 262 -11.79 3.10 3.93
CA ARG A 262 -11.20 3.82 2.77
C ARG A 262 -10.19 3.00 1.97
N LEU A 263 -9.52 2.04 2.60
CA LEU A 263 -8.53 1.18 1.94
C LEU A 263 -9.09 0.51 0.68
N SER A 264 -10.37 0.15 0.76
CA SER A 264 -11.21 -0.34 -0.32
C SER A 264 -11.09 0.51 -1.59
N GLY A 265 -11.32 1.82 -1.48
CA GLY A 265 -11.28 2.78 -2.59
C GLY A 265 -9.86 3.05 -3.09
N LEU A 266 -8.87 3.07 -2.20
CA LEU A 266 -7.45 3.23 -2.59
C LEU A 266 -6.92 2.04 -3.40
N MET A 267 -7.50 0.85 -3.19
CA MET A 267 -7.21 -0.36 -3.95
C MET A 267 -8.11 -0.52 -5.20
N GLU A 268 -9.19 0.27 -5.33
CA GLU A 268 -10.11 0.27 -6.48
C GLU A 268 -9.66 1.24 -7.56
N ALA A 269 -8.83 0.73 -8.47
CA ALA A 269 -8.54 1.38 -9.74
C ALA A 269 -8.12 0.27 -10.73
N PRO A 270 -8.19 0.50 -12.06
CA PRO A 270 -7.67 -0.46 -13.03
C PRO A 270 -6.20 -0.86 -12.76
N ALA A 271 -5.44 -0.01 -12.03
CA ALA A 271 -4.31 -0.43 -11.21
C ALA A 271 -4.09 0.48 -9.99
N PRO A 272 -3.71 -0.08 -8.82
CA PRO A 272 -3.26 0.70 -7.68
C PRO A 272 -1.93 1.41 -7.97
N ASP A 273 -1.71 2.53 -7.27
CA ASP A 273 -0.47 3.29 -7.34
C ASP A 273 0.71 2.45 -6.80
N PRO A 274 1.88 2.40 -7.48
CA PRO A 274 3.04 1.66 -6.99
C PRO A 274 3.53 2.19 -5.64
N ARG A 275 3.27 3.45 -5.29
CA ARG A 275 3.61 4.01 -3.98
C ARG A 275 2.69 3.51 -2.86
N LEU A 276 1.48 3.02 -3.19
CA LEU A 276 0.53 2.52 -2.19
C LEU A 276 1.12 1.36 -1.39
N ILE A 277 1.65 0.32 -2.07
CA ILE A 277 2.24 -0.83 -1.37
C ILE A 277 3.38 -0.41 -0.45
N VAL A 278 4.15 0.62 -0.84
CA VAL A 278 5.23 1.15 -0.01
C VAL A 278 4.70 1.67 1.32
N LEU A 279 3.66 2.51 1.28
CA LEU A 279 3.08 3.10 2.49
C LEU A 279 2.30 2.08 3.32
N LEU A 280 1.62 1.10 2.70
CA LEU A 280 0.97 0.00 3.42
C LEU A 280 1.98 -0.81 4.24
N LEU A 281 3.08 -1.22 3.61
CA LEU A 281 4.13 -2.00 4.27
C LEU A 281 4.90 -1.16 5.29
N SER A 282 5.12 0.13 4.99
CA SER A 282 5.73 1.07 5.95
C SER A 282 4.87 1.24 7.20
N ALA A 283 3.54 1.34 7.06
CA ALA A 283 2.61 1.42 8.20
C ALA A 283 2.61 0.13 9.02
N ALA A 284 2.70 -1.03 8.35
CA ALA A 284 2.85 -2.31 9.02
C ALA A 284 4.16 -2.37 9.85
N VAL A 285 5.30 -1.96 9.28
CA VAL A 285 6.57 -1.89 10.03
C VAL A 285 6.47 -0.94 11.22
N TYR A 286 5.93 0.25 10.98
CA TYR A 286 5.75 1.29 11.99
C TYR A 286 5.02 0.76 13.23
N ASN A 287 3.92 0.04 13.01
CA ASN A 287 3.07 -0.44 14.09
C ASN A 287 3.53 -1.79 14.66
N SER A 288 4.40 -2.53 13.97
CA SER A 288 4.73 -3.92 14.32
C SER A 288 5.38 -4.12 15.69
N ALA A 289 6.18 -3.14 16.16
CA ALA A 289 6.88 -3.26 17.44
C ALA A 289 5.94 -3.10 18.65
N ASN A 290 4.92 -2.25 18.54
CA ASN A 290 4.04 -1.90 19.66
C ASN A 290 2.64 -2.51 19.54
N LEU A 291 2.18 -2.78 18.31
CA LEU A 291 0.83 -3.25 17.98
C LEU A 291 0.89 -4.43 16.99
N PRO A 292 1.57 -5.55 17.34
CA PRO A 292 1.76 -6.68 16.46
C PRO A 292 0.44 -7.29 15.95
N ASP A 293 -0.57 -7.41 16.81
CA ASP A 293 -1.88 -7.97 16.45
C ASP A 293 -2.64 -7.07 15.47
N LEU A 294 -2.55 -5.75 15.64
CA LEU A 294 -3.13 -4.79 14.69
C LEU A 294 -2.52 -4.97 13.31
N VAL A 295 -1.20 -5.14 13.22
CA VAL A 295 -0.50 -5.36 11.96
C VAL A 295 -0.91 -6.68 11.31
N VAL A 296 -1.03 -7.76 12.08
CA VAL A 296 -1.49 -9.05 11.57
C VAL A 296 -2.93 -8.95 11.03
N MET A 297 -3.83 -8.29 11.76
CA MET A 297 -5.20 -8.05 11.31
C MET A 297 -5.22 -7.18 10.04
N PHE A 298 -4.41 -6.13 10.02
CA PHE A 298 -4.30 -5.21 8.89
C PHE A 298 -3.85 -5.92 7.60
N ILE A 299 -2.77 -6.71 7.68
CA ILE A 299 -2.29 -7.47 6.52
C ILE A 299 -3.32 -8.51 6.07
N LYS A 300 -3.96 -9.23 7.00
CA LYS A 300 -5.03 -10.18 6.67
C LYS A 300 -6.21 -9.52 5.97
N HIS A 301 -6.61 -8.34 6.44
CA HIS A 301 -7.69 -7.57 5.83
C HIS A 301 -7.33 -7.13 4.40
N MET A 302 -6.12 -6.61 4.17
CA MET A 302 -5.64 -6.28 2.82
C MET A 302 -5.69 -7.48 1.87
N VAL A 303 -5.27 -8.65 2.34
CA VAL A 303 -5.30 -9.91 1.57
C VAL A 303 -6.74 -10.28 1.21
N GLU A 304 -7.67 -10.19 2.16
CA GLU A 304 -9.07 -10.54 1.92
C GLU A 304 -9.77 -9.51 1.03
N LEU A 305 -9.50 -8.22 1.16
CA LEU A 305 -9.99 -7.18 0.24
C LEU A 305 -9.57 -7.48 -1.20
N LEU A 306 -8.28 -7.75 -1.43
CA LEU A 306 -7.78 -8.08 -2.77
C LEU A 306 -8.35 -9.39 -3.31
N ARG A 307 -8.61 -10.36 -2.42
CA ARG A 307 -9.25 -11.63 -2.78
C ARG A 307 -10.69 -11.43 -3.24
N LEU A 308 -11.47 -10.63 -2.51
CA LEU A 308 -12.90 -10.38 -2.75
C LEU A 308 -13.12 -9.52 -3.99
N LYS A 309 -12.30 -8.49 -4.19
CA LYS A 309 -12.47 -7.53 -5.30
C LYS A 309 -11.93 -8.00 -6.64
N GLY A 310 -11.03 -8.98 -6.67
CA GLY A 310 -10.42 -9.43 -7.91
C GLY A 310 -11.21 -10.55 -8.60
N ALA A 311 -11.90 -10.23 -9.70
CA ALA A 311 -12.36 -11.22 -10.70
C ALA A 311 -11.19 -11.92 -11.47
N ALA A 312 -9.97 -11.86 -10.95
CA ALA A 312 -8.73 -12.52 -11.37
C ALA A 312 -7.78 -12.86 -10.18
N SER A 313 -8.29 -12.89 -8.93
CA SER A 313 -7.51 -12.58 -7.70
C SER A 313 -6.39 -13.55 -7.26
N ALA A 314 -6.37 -14.82 -7.67
CA ALA A 314 -5.39 -15.77 -7.13
C ALA A 314 -3.95 -15.59 -7.65
N TYR A 315 -3.77 -14.89 -8.77
CA TYR A 315 -2.47 -14.70 -9.42
C TYR A 315 -2.02 -13.24 -9.49
N TYR A 316 -2.79 -12.33 -8.89
CA TYR A 316 -2.43 -10.92 -8.86
C TYR A 316 -1.16 -10.73 -8.01
N PRO A 317 -0.06 -10.17 -8.55
CA PRO A 317 1.22 -10.12 -7.84
C PRO A 317 1.14 -9.43 -6.47
N LEU A 318 0.36 -8.35 -6.33
CA LEU A 318 0.17 -7.67 -5.04
C LEU A 318 -0.51 -8.55 -3.99
N TYR A 319 -1.54 -9.32 -4.40
CA TYR A 319 -2.17 -10.32 -3.53
C TYR A 319 -1.15 -11.38 -3.10
N LEU A 320 -0.31 -11.85 -4.01
CA LEU A 320 0.71 -12.85 -3.70
C LEU A 320 1.78 -12.32 -2.72
N ILE A 321 2.23 -11.07 -2.91
CA ILE A 321 3.16 -10.39 -1.98
C ILE A 321 2.53 -10.32 -0.59
N LEU A 322 1.32 -9.78 -0.48
CA LEU A 322 0.67 -9.58 0.81
C LEU A 322 0.26 -10.89 1.48
N ASN A 323 -0.19 -11.89 0.72
CA ASN A 323 -0.49 -13.24 1.25
C ASN A 323 0.77 -14.00 1.66
N ARG A 324 1.93 -13.72 1.07
CA ARG A 324 3.20 -14.28 1.55
C ARG A 324 3.63 -13.58 2.84
N MET A 325 3.59 -12.26 2.87
CA MET A 325 3.90 -11.46 4.06
C MET A 325 2.98 -11.76 5.24
N SER A 326 1.69 -12.05 5.02
CA SER A 326 0.73 -12.41 6.08
C SER A 326 1.03 -13.74 6.77
N ARG A 327 1.90 -14.57 6.20
CA ARG A 327 2.32 -15.88 6.74
C ARG A 327 3.69 -15.82 7.43
N MET A 328 4.38 -14.69 7.32
CA MET A 328 5.67 -14.48 7.99
C MET A 328 5.44 -14.22 9.48
N SER A 329 6.41 -14.59 10.32
CA SER A 329 6.48 -14.01 11.66
C SER A 329 6.78 -12.51 11.55
N ILE A 330 6.49 -11.73 12.58
CA ILE A 330 6.78 -10.29 12.57
C ILE A 330 8.28 -10.03 12.41
N ALA A 331 9.12 -10.85 13.04
CA ALA A 331 10.58 -10.77 12.90
C ALA A 331 11.04 -11.09 11.46
N ASP A 332 10.45 -12.09 10.81
CA ASP A 332 10.76 -12.41 9.41
C ASP A 332 10.27 -11.31 8.46
N PHE A 333 9.08 -10.78 8.71
CA PHE A 333 8.51 -9.66 7.98
C PHE A 333 9.44 -8.44 8.04
N GLN A 334 9.86 -8.04 9.24
CA GLN A 334 10.79 -6.92 9.44
C GLN A 334 12.13 -7.14 8.74
N ARG A 335 12.72 -8.33 8.86
CA ARG A 335 14.01 -8.68 8.22
C ARG A 335 13.94 -8.67 6.69
N ASN A 336 12.81 -9.08 6.12
CA ASN A 336 12.63 -9.16 4.67
C ASN A 336 12.41 -7.77 4.02
N LEU A 337 11.86 -6.81 4.76
CA LEU A 337 11.39 -5.55 4.18
C LEU A 337 12.49 -4.63 3.67
N SER A 338 13.66 -4.58 4.30
CA SER A 338 14.77 -3.75 3.79
C SER A 338 15.15 -4.16 2.37
N ALA A 339 15.42 -5.45 2.17
CA ALA A 339 15.75 -6.00 0.86
C ALA A 339 14.59 -5.86 -0.14
N PHE A 340 13.36 -6.07 0.32
CA PHE A 340 12.17 -5.85 -0.50
C PHE A 340 12.09 -4.41 -1.01
N PHE A 341 12.22 -3.41 -0.14
CA PHE A 341 12.13 -2.02 -0.53
C PHE A 341 13.25 -1.60 -1.45
N ASP A 342 14.51 -1.93 -1.13
CA ASP A 342 15.64 -1.57 -1.99
C ASP A 342 15.45 -2.09 -3.41
N PHE A 343 15.12 -3.38 -3.53
CA PHE A 343 14.83 -3.98 -4.82
C PHE A 343 13.60 -3.40 -5.51
N TYR A 344 12.51 -3.15 -4.76
CA TYR A 344 11.27 -2.58 -5.28
C TYR A 344 11.51 -1.20 -5.89
N PHE A 345 12.26 -0.35 -5.19
CA PHE A 345 12.60 0.99 -5.67
C PHE A 345 13.57 0.95 -6.83
N ASP A 346 14.59 0.09 -6.81
CA ASP A 346 15.51 -0.04 -7.94
C ASP A 346 14.78 -0.47 -9.22
N GLU A 347 13.86 -1.44 -9.11
CA GLU A 347 13.02 -1.83 -10.24
C GLU A 347 12.06 -0.69 -10.64
N LEU A 348 11.43 0.00 -9.69
CA LEU A 348 10.51 1.11 -9.99
C LEU A 348 11.21 2.31 -10.66
N GLU A 349 12.35 2.75 -10.12
CA GLU A 349 13.18 3.84 -10.66
C GLU A 349 13.66 3.50 -12.08
N SER A 350 13.94 2.22 -12.40
CA SER A 350 14.38 1.81 -13.74
C SER A 350 13.35 2.06 -14.86
N HIS A 351 12.07 2.26 -14.51
CA HIS A 351 11.02 2.54 -15.49
C HIS A 351 10.86 4.02 -15.80
N PHE A 352 11.41 4.93 -15.00
CA PHE A 352 11.27 6.37 -15.19
C PHE A 352 12.52 7.03 -15.79
N ASP A 353 12.32 8.07 -16.58
CA ASP A 353 13.41 8.95 -17.01
C ASP A 353 13.99 9.67 -15.79
N PRO A 354 15.31 9.65 -15.55
CA PRO A 354 15.96 10.48 -14.54
C PRO A 354 15.54 11.96 -14.58
N ALA A 355 15.18 12.48 -15.76
CA ALA A 355 14.72 13.85 -15.94
C ALA A 355 13.21 14.07 -15.66
N SER A 356 12.45 13.02 -15.36
CA SER A 356 11.03 13.11 -15.05
C SER A 356 10.79 13.71 -13.65
N PRO A 357 9.82 14.62 -13.46
CA PRO A 357 9.40 15.07 -12.14
C PRO A 357 8.92 13.93 -11.22
N PHE A 358 8.48 12.81 -11.81
CA PHE A 358 8.08 11.62 -11.06
C PHE A 358 9.28 10.94 -10.39
N THR A 359 10.47 11.05 -10.97
CA THR A 359 11.70 10.52 -10.38
C THR A 359 11.97 11.20 -9.03
N GLY A 360 11.82 12.53 -8.94
CA GLY A 360 11.93 13.25 -7.67
C GLY A 360 10.95 12.72 -6.61
N ALA A 361 9.69 12.48 -7.00
CA ALA A 361 8.67 11.94 -6.10
C ALA A 361 8.97 10.51 -5.62
N ILE A 362 9.42 9.61 -6.51
CA ILE A 362 9.79 8.24 -6.14
C ILE A 362 11.02 8.20 -5.25
N VAL A 363 12.06 8.95 -5.61
CA VAL A 363 13.30 9.11 -4.85
C VAL A 363 13.00 9.61 -3.44
N TYR A 364 12.05 10.52 -3.33
CA TYR A 364 11.57 11.01 -2.04
C TYR A 364 10.83 9.94 -1.22
N VAL A 365 9.87 9.24 -1.82
CA VAL A 365 9.09 8.18 -1.16
C VAL A 365 9.97 7.03 -0.64
N ARG A 366 11.09 6.74 -1.30
CA ARG A 366 12.10 5.76 -0.85
C ARG A 366 12.69 6.08 0.53
N GLY A 367 12.72 7.35 0.94
CA GLY A 367 13.20 7.74 2.26
C GLY A 367 12.33 7.25 3.41
N ALA A 368 10.99 7.24 3.24
CA ALA A 368 10.07 6.94 4.33
C ALA A 368 10.27 5.52 4.93
N PRO A 369 10.42 4.45 4.14
CA PRO A 369 10.78 3.14 4.67
C PRO A 369 12.11 3.11 5.42
N VAL A 370 13.15 3.79 4.92
CA VAL A 370 14.48 3.85 5.55
C VAL A 370 14.39 4.46 6.94
N LEU A 371 13.66 5.56 7.05
CA LEU A 371 13.44 6.21 8.33
C LEU A 371 12.64 5.32 9.29
N ASN A 372 11.51 4.75 8.84
CA ASN A 372 10.71 3.87 9.68
C ASN A 372 11.50 2.66 10.19
N GLN A 373 12.36 2.08 9.35
CA GLN A 373 13.24 0.98 9.76
C GLN A 373 14.29 1.45 10.78
N ALA A 374 14.89 2.62 10.58
CA ALA A 374 15.88 3.16 11.50
C ALA A 374 15.30 3.41 12.89
N LEU A 375 14.12 4.03 12.95
CA LEU A 375 13.46 4.33 14.21
C LEU A 375 12.90 3.09 14.93
N LYS A 376 12.85 1.94 14.26
CA LYS A 376 12.54 0.64 14.87
C LYS A 376 13.77 -0.20 15.15
N GLY A 377 14.98 0.37 14.98
CA GLY A 377 16.24 -0.33 15.17
C GLY A 377 16.50 -1.45 14.15
N LEU A 378 15.73 -1.50 13.05
CA LEU A 378 15.90 -2.49 11.98
C LEU A 378 17.06 -2.11 11.05
N VAL A 379 17.37 -0.83 10.96
CA VAL A 379 18.52 -0.29 10.23
C VAL A 379 19.31 0.61 11.20
N PRO A 380 20.66 0.54 11.21
CA PRO A 380 21.44 1.45 12.04
C PRO A 380 21.16 2.91 11.69
N VAL A 381 20.97 3.76 12.69
CA VAL A 381 20.58 5.16 12.47
C VAL A 381 21.62 5.94 11.63
N ALA A 382 22.91 5.60 11.75
CA ALA A 382 23.98 6.15 10.91
C ALA A 382 23.83 5.80 9.41
N VAL A 383 23.28 4.62 9.08
CA VAL A 383 22.98 4.22 7.70
C VAL A 383 21.84 5.08 7.15
N ALA A 384 20.82 5.36 7.97
CA ALA A 384 19.74 6.27 7.60
C ALA A 384 20.24 7.72 7.43
N GLU A 385 21.09 8.23 8.33
CA GLU A 385 21.74 9.54 8.18
C GLU A 385 22.48 9.63 6.83
N ALA A 386 23.35 8.65 6.54
CA ALA A 386 24.09 8.61 5.28
C ALA A 386 23.20 8.48 4.05
N TYR A 387 22.07 7.78 4.16
CA TYR A 387 21.06 7.74 3.10
C TYR A 387 20.43 9.11 2.87
N TYR A 388 19.97 9.79 3.91
CA TYR A 388 19.31 11.09 3.79
C TYR A 388 20.24 12.21 3.34
N LEU A 389 21.50 12.19 3.73
CA LEU A 389 22.51 13.12 3.22
C LEU A 389 22.73 12.95 1.71
N ARG A 390 22.80 11.69 1.23
CA ARG A 390 22.89 11.40 -0.22
C ARG A 390 21.61 11.78 -0.97
N LEU A 391 20.45 11.51 -0.37
CA LEU A 391 19.15 11.90 -0.91
C LEU A 391 19.05 13.42 -1.06
N LEU A 392 19.46 14.19 -0.04
CA LEU A 392 19.49 15.65 -0.08
C LEU A 392 20.42 16.15 -1.19
N ALA A 393 21.65 15.64 -1.28
CA ALA A 393 22.57 16.02 -2.34
C ALA A 393 22.00 15.71 -3.73
N ARG A 394 21.31 14.56 -3.89
CA ARG A 394 20.64 14.19 -5.15
C ARG A 394 19.49 15.13 -5.48
N LEU A 395 18.63 15.46 -4.52
CA LEU A 395 17.50 16.37 -4.70
C LEU A 395 17.95 17.81 -4.98
N GLU A 396 19.01 18.29 -4.32
CA GLU A 396 19.56 19.63 -4.53
C GLU A 396 20.26 19.78 -5.90
N ALA A 397 20.81 18.69 -6.44
CA ALA A 397 21.42 18.67 -7.76
C ALA A 397 20.41 18.58 -8.92
N MET A 398 19.17 18.17 -8.65
CA MET A 398 18.13 18.07 -9.67
C MET A 398 17.60 19.46 -10.06
N PRO A 399 17.29 19.71 -11.36
CA PRO A 399 16.60 20.92 -11.81
C PRO A 399 15.32 21.19 -11.02
N GLN A 400 15.02 22.46 -10.73
CA GLN A 400 13.81 22.86 -9.97
C GLN A 400 12.50 22.34 -10.61
N ALA A 401 12.46 22.14 -11.92
CA ALA A 401 11.30 21.56 -12.61
C ALA A 401 11.06 20.07 -12.29
N GLN A 402 12.08 19.35 -11.78
CA GLN A 402 12.04 17.92 -11.49
C GLN A 402 11.86 17.63 -10.00
N VAL A 403 12.22 18.59 -9.15
CA VAL A 403 12.07 18.51 -7.71
C VAL A 403 10.74 19.15 -7.35
N GLY A 404 9.82 18.38 -6.77
CA GLY A 404 8.61 18.94 -6.19
C GLY A 404 9.00 20.05 -5.20
N GLY A 405 8.29 21.19 -5.23
CA GLY A 405 8.74 22.45 -4.61
C GLY A 405 9.20 22.38 -3.14
N ASP A 406 8.76 21.36 -2.41
CA ASP A 406 9.05 21.14 -0.98
C ASP A 406 9.85 19.85 -0.67
N GLN A 407 10.26 19.04 -1.66
CA GLN A 407 10.92 17.74 -1.43
C GLN A 407 12.25 17.86 -0.68
N VAL A 408 13.06 18.88 -1.00
CA VAL A 408 14.31 19.18 -0.26
C VAL A 408 14.02 19.53 1.19
N LEU A 409 12.97 20.33 1.43
CA LEU A 409 12.58 20.73 2.79
C LEU A 409 12.12 19.51 3.59
N LYS A 410 11.36 18.62 2.98
CA LYS A 410 10.93 17.35 3.59
C LYS A 410 12.09 16.44 3.93
N ALA A 411 13.00 16.20 3.01
CA ALA A 411 14.18 15.40 3.27
C ALA A 411 15.04 15.99 4.41
N ASN A 412 15.12 17.34 4.50
CA ASN A 412 15.78 18.01 5.61
C ASN A 412 15.08 17.76 6.94
N LEU A 413 13.74 17.84 6.96
CA LEU A 413 12.95 17.58 8.16
C LEU A 413 13.05 16.09 8.57
N GLN A 414 13.23 15.16 7.63
CA GLN A 414 13.40 13.74 7.96
C GLN A 414 14.76 13.49 8.61
N LEU A 415 15.80 14.14 8.10
CA LEU A 415 17.13 14.13 8.70
C LEU A 415 17.11 14.77 10.11
N LEU A 416 16.25 15.76 10.35
CA LEU A 416 16.05 16.32 11.68
C LEU A 416 15.53 15.25 12.66
N ASN A 417 14.56 14.43 12.26
CA ASN A 417 14.05 13.31 13.06
C ASN A 417 15.13 12.26 13.35
N ILE A 418 16.02 12.02 12.38
CA ILE A 418 17.16 11.10 12.56
C ILE A 418 18.11 11.64 13.64
N TYR A 419 18.47 12.92 13.59
CA TYR A 419 19.35 13.51 14.61
C TYR A 419 18.75 13.50 16.01
N GLU A 420 17.43 13.66 16.09
CA GLU A 420 16.71 13.51 17.34
C GLU A 420 16.78 12.08 17.88
N GLU A 421 16.51 11.07 17.03
CA GLU A 421 16.60 9.67 17.43
C GLU A 421 18.03 9.28 17.85
N MET A 422 19.05 9.80 17.16
CA MET A 422 20.45 9.63 17.55
C MET A 422 20.81 10.31 18.89
N ARG A 423 19.93 11.16 19.43
CA ARG A 423 20.18 12.04 20.57
C ARG A 423 21.36 12.98 20.34
N GLU A 424 21.59 13.35 19.09
CA GLU A 424 22.67 14.24 18.65
C GLU A 424 22.23 15.71 18.77
N THR A 425 22.03 16.18 20.01
CA THR A 425 21.49 17.51 20.34
C THR A 425 22.14 18.65 19.57
N GLN A 426 23.47 18.61 19.40
CA GLN A 426 24.18 19.66 18.66
C GLN A 426 23.90 19.61 17.14
N LYS A 427 23.82 18.42 16.54
CA LYS A 427 23.46 18.27 15.12
C LYS A 427 22.00 18.70 14.91
N PHE A 428 21.10 18.24 15.78
CA PHE A 428 19.68 18.61 15.75
C PHE A 428 19.49 20.12 15.79
N GLY A 429 20.04 20.80 16.80
CA GLY A 429 19.87 22.24 16.98
C GLY A 429 20.43 23.07 15.81
N ARG A 430 21.62 22.70 15.30
CA ARG A 430 22.21 23.37 14.12
C ARG A 430 21.36 23.17 12.87
N HIS A 431 20.89 21.94 12.65
CA HIS A 431 20.10 21.60 11.47
C HIS A 431 18.71 22.23 11.51
N ALA A 432 18.04 22.25 12.66
CA ALA A 432 16.76 22.94 12.85
C ALA A 432 16.85 24.44 12.50
N ARG A 433 17.88 25.13 13.01
CA ARG A 433 18.12 26.55 12.68
C ARG A 433 18.38 26.75 11.18
N ARG A 434 19.18 25.89 10.57
CA ARG A 434 19.43 25.91 9.12
C ARG A 434 18.13 25.78 8.31
N ILE A 435 17.20 24.92 8.74
CA ILE A 435 15.90 24.79 8.10
C ILE A 435 15.08 26.06 8.29
N LEU A 436 15.04 26.64 9.50
CA LEU A 436 14.32 27.88 9.79
C LEU A 436 14.79 29.08 8.95
N ASP A 437 16.09 29.15 8.65
CA ASP A 437 16.68 30.23 7.87
C ASP A 437 16.58 30.00 6.35
N SER A 438 16.18 28.79 5.94
CA SER A 438 16.19 28.36 4.54
C SER A 438 15.20 29.16 3.67
N PRO A 439 15.58 29.51 2.42
CA PRO A 439 14.64 30.10 1.45
C PRO A 439 13.45 29.19 1.13
N GLN A 440 13.63 27.87 1.20
CA GLN A 440 12.60 26.87 0.93
C GLN A 440 11.47 26.95 1.96
N LEU A 441 11.80 27.11 3.25
CA LEU A 441 10.79 27.26 4.29
C LEU A 441 9.96 28.55 4.11
N ARG A 442 10.56 29.63 3.60
CA ARG A 442 9.83 30.87 3.29
C ARG A 442 8.77 30.68 2.20
N ARG A 443 9.02 29.77 1.25
CA ARG A 443 8.05 29.41 0.19
C ARG A 443 6.95 28.48 0.69
N HIS A 444 7.22 27.70 1.74
CA HIS A 444 6.29 26.73 2.30
C HIS A 444 6.12 26.92 3.82
N PRO A 445 5.49 28.03 4.25
CA PRO A 445 5.44 28.41 5.67
C PRO A 445 4.70 27.43 6.57
N HIS A 446 3.82 26.58 6.01
CA HIS A 446 3.15 25.51 6.76
C HIS A 446 4.13 24.47 7.34
N PHE A 447 5.33 24.31 6.74
CA PHE A 447 6.36 23.44 7.31
C PHE A 447 6.99 24.00 8.59
N ARG A 448 6.79 25.28 8.90
CA ARG A 448 7.34 25.91 10.10
C ARG A 448 6.77 25.29 11.37
N ALA A 449 5.52 24.87 11.32
CA ALA A 449 4.87 24.12 12.40
C ALA A 449 5.62 22.84 12.72
N TYR A 450 6.11 22.12 11.71
CA TYR A 450 6.87 20.90 11.90
C TYR A 450 8.20 21.13 12.60
N VAL A 451 8.94 22.17 12.19
CA VAL A 451 10.23 22.47 12.80
C VAL A 451 10.04 22.82 14.27
N PHE A 452 9.05 23.66 14.60
CA PHE A 452 8.79 24.05 15.98
C PHE A 452 8.22 22.90 16.83
N LEU A 453 7.34 22.06 16.28
CA LEU A 453 6.92 20.83 16.96
C LEU A 453 8.11 19.91 17.21
N SER A 454 9.04 19.82 16.26
CA SER A 454 10.26 19.02 16.38
C SER A 454 11.13 19.52 17.52
N MET A 455 11.44 20.82 17.50
CA MET A 455 12.20 21.49 18.55
C MET A 455 11.52 21.39 19.92
N LEU A 456 10.18 21.45 19.98
CA LEU A 456 9.43 21.33 21.24
C LEU A 456 9.61 19.94 21.86
N GLY A 457 9.48 18.86 21.08
CA GLY A 457 9.71 17.52 21.62
C GLY A 457 11.17 17.31 22.01
N HIS A 458 12.12 17.83 21.23
CA HIS A 458 13.53 17.75 21.61
C HIS A 458 13.83 18.50 22.91
N ALA A 459 13.31 19.72 23.08
CA ALA A 459 13.44 20.48 24.32
C ALA A 459 12.81 19.74 25.52
N ARG A 460 11.69 19.05 25.29
CA ARG A 460 11.04 18.21 26.31
C ARG A 460 11.94 17.06 26.74
N GLU A 461 12.56 16.35 25.80
CA GLU A 461 13.49 15.25 26.09
C GLU A 461 14.74 15.72 26.85
N GLN A 462 15.20 16.92 26.56
CA GLN A 462 16.33 17.55 27.27
C GLN A 462 15.92 18.18 28.61
N LEU A 463 14.63 18.18 28.96
CA LEU A 463 14.06 18.88 30.11
C LEU A 463 14.37 20.38 30.12
N ASP A 464 14.52 20.98 28.93
CA ASP A 464 14.78 22.41 28.74
C ASP A 464 13.47 23.20 28.86
N ARG A 465 13.13 23.56 30.09
CA ARG A 465 11.88 24.25 30.42
C ARG A 465 11.79 25.64 29.77
N GLU A 466 12.90 26.34 29.59
CA GLU A 466 12.90 27.68 29.01
C GLU A 466 12.56 27.63 27.52
N GLU A 467 13.23 26.75 26.78
CA GLU A 467 12.99 26.56 25.35
C GLU A 467 11.58 26.04 25.09
N LEU A 468 11.06 25.15 25.96
CA LEU A 468 9.69 24.68 25.87
C LEU A 468 8.66 25.81 26.05
N LEU A 469 8.83 26.66 27.07
CA LEU A 469 7.95 27.81 27.31
C LEU A 469 8.03 28.83 26.17
N ARG A 470 9.19 28.95 25.51
CA ARG A 470 9.38 29.81 24.34
C ARG A 470 8.69 29.25 23.09
N LEU A 471 8.77 27.93 22.85
CA LEU A 471 8.25 27.28 21.65
C LEU A 471 6.75 26.99 21.72
N ALA A 472 6.21 26.69 22.90
CA ALA A 472 4.80 26.32 23.05
C ALA A 472 3.84 27.38 22.48
N PRO A 473 3.96 28.69 22.80
CA PRO A 473 3.10 29.73 22.23
C PRO A 473 3.16 29.82 20.70
N LEU A 474 4.32 29.54 20.10
CA LEU A 474 4.48 29.54 18.65
C LEU A 474 3.70 28.39 18.02
N VAL A 475 3.84 27.18 18.57
CA VAL A 475 3.09 25.99 18.14
C VAL A 475 1.59 26.22 18.30
N MET A 476 1.16 26.74 19.44
CA MET A 476 -0.25 27.06 19.72
C MET A 476 -0.82 28.06 18.72
N ALA A 477 -0.11 29.17 18.46
CA ALA A 477 -0.55 30.19 17.50
C ALA A 477 -0.73 29.60 16.09
N MET A 478 0.15 28.71 15.65
CA MET A 478 0.04 28.08 14.34
C MET A 478 -1.17 27.14 14.23
N CYS A 479 -1.51 26.41 15.30
CA CYS A 479 -2.71 25.56 15.33
C CYS A 479 -3.99 26.43 15.24
N VAL A 480 -4.07 27.49 16.06
CA VAL A 480 -5.25 28.37 16.12
C VAL A 480 -5.46 29.17 14.83
N THR A 481 -4.39 29.70 14.23
CA THR A 481 -4.48 30.54 13.03
C THR A 481 -5.03 29.74 11.85
N LYS A 482 -4.64 28.46 11.75
CA LYS A 482 -5.06 27.56 10.68
C LYS A 482 -6.54 27.23 10.72
N ARG A 483 -7.08 26.99 11.92
CA ARG A 483 -8.52 26.75 12.14
C ARG A 483 -9.39 27.93 11.71
N ARG A 484 -8.91 29.16 11.94
CA ARG A 484 -9.61 30.39 11.49
C ARG A 484 -9.59 30.54 9.97
N SER A 485 -8.53 30.09 9.30
CA SER A 485 -8.45 30.06 7.84
C SER A 485 -9.32 28.95 7.23
N ALA A 486 -9.39 27.77 7.86
CA ALA A 486 -10.25 26.67 7.44
C ALA A 486 -11.75 26.97 7.63
N ALA A 487 -12.12 27.68 8.70
CA ALA A 487 -13.49 28.15 8.91
C ALA A 487 -14.01 29.09 7.80
N GLY A 488 -13.13 29.60 6.93
CA GLY A 488 -13.46 30.42 5.76
C GLY A 488 -13.39 29.71 4.41
N GLY A 489 -12.91 28.46 4.34
CA GLY A 489 -12.76 27.70 3.09
C GLY A 489 -12.64 26.20 3.34
N ARG A 490 -13.51 25.41 2.70
CA ARG A 490 -13.68 23.95 2.87
C ARG A 490 -12.50 23.07 2.41
N ASP A 491 -11.35 23.67 2.07
CA ASP A 491 -10.26 22.98 1.38
C ASP A 491 -9.01 22.84 2.26
N GLY A 492 -9.18 22.41 3.51
CA GLY A 492 -8.05 21.97 4.33
C GLY A 492 -7.55 20.62 3.81
N ALA A 493 -6.34 20.56 3.25
CA ALA A 493 -5.79 19.28 2.78
C ALA A 493 -5.75 18.24 3.94
N PRO A 494 -6.08 16.96 3.74
CA PRO A 494 -6.13 15.94 4.82
C PRO A 494 -4.84 15.84 5.65
N LEU A 495 -3.69 16.11 5.02
CA LEU A 495 -2.38 16.17 5.69
C LEU A 495 -2.33 17.27 6.76
N GLU A 496 -2.92 18.42 6.45
CA GLU A 496 -2.91 19.60 7.27
C GLU A 496 -3.73 19.45 8.55
N GLN A 497 -4.83 18.70 8.48
CA GLN A 497 -5.69 18.35 9.60
C GLN A 497 -5.00 17.33 10.54
N SER A 498 -4.30 16.34 9.98
CA SER A 498 -3.55 15.35 10.78
C SER A 498 -2.43 15.98 11.63
N LEU A 499 -1.77 17.02 11.10
CA LEU A 499 -0.75 17.78 11.82
C LEU A 499 -1.35 18.56 12.99
N GLU A 500 -2.50 19.20 12.76
CA GLU A 500 -3.19 19.99 13.77
C GLU A 500 -3.62 19.11 14.95
N LEU A 501 -4.28 17.99 14.68
CA LEU A 501 -4.67 17.01 15.70
C LEU A 501 -3.48 16.55 16.53
N ARG A 502 -2.35 16.28 15.88
CA ARG A 502 -1.12 15.87 16.55
C ARG A 502 -0.50 16.97 17.38
N ALA A 503 -0.43 18.19 16.85
CA ALA A 503 0.09 19.35 17.56
C ALA A 503 -0.74 19.65 18.81
N LEU A 504 -2.07 19.64 18.67
CA LEU A 504 -3.01 19.82 19.79
C LEU A 504 -2.78 18.74 20.86
N SER A 505 -2.64 17.48 20.47
CA SER A 505 -2.39 16.40 21.43
C SER A 505 -1.03 16.50 22.12
N CYS A 506 0.04 16.86 21.40
CA CYS A 506 1.37 17.00 21.99
C CYS A 506 1.45 18.17 22.96
N VAL A 507 0.85 19.31 22.59
CA VAL A 507 0.78 20.50 23.44
C VAL A 507 -0.08 20.22 24.67
N GLU A 508 -1.23 19.56 24.50
CA GLU A 508 -2.10 19.15 25.61
C GLU A 508 -1.35 18.31 26.64
N GLN A 509 -0.67 17.25 26.20
CA GLN A 509 0.13 16.39 27.08
C GLN A 509 1.21 17.20 27.82
N TYR A 510 1.89 18.10 27.11
CA TYR A 510 2.92 18.95 27.70
C TYR A 510 2.37 19.91 28.76
N LEU A 511 1.22 20.54 28.48
CA LEU A 511 0.56 21.42 29.45
C LEU A 511 0.20 20.65 30.73
N ARG A 512 -0.20 19.38 30.62
CA ARG A 512 -0.42 18.52 31.79
C ARG A 512 0.86 18.24 32.56
N GLU A 513 1.97 17.98 31.87
CA GLU A 513 3.29 17.77 32.50
C GLU A 513 3.77 19.01 33.25
N LEU A 514 3.41 20.21 32.79
CA LEU A 514 3.65 21.47 33.48
C LEU A 514 2.62 21.80 34.57
N ALA A 515 1.64 20.93 34.83
CA ALA A 515 0.49 21.19 35.71
C ALA A 515 -0.39 22.39 35.30
N LEU A 516 -0.39 22.77 34.02
CA LEU A 516 -1.25 23.79 33.42
C LEU A 516 -2.57 23.18 32.94
N VAL A 517 -3.35 22.62 33.87
CA VAL A 517 -4.50 21.75 33.59
C VAL A 517 -5.59 22.46 32.79
N GLU A 518 -5.95 23.70 33.13
CA GLU A 518 -7.02 24.43 32.43
C GLU A 518 -6.70 24.68 30.95
N GLN A 519 -5.43 24.98 30.65
CA GLN A 519 -4.97 25.16 29.28
C GLN A 519 -4.98 23.82 28.55
N ALA A 520 -4.51 22.74 29.20
CA ALA A 520 -4.58 21.40 28.63
C ALA A 520 -6.02 20.98 28.27
N ASP A 521 -6.99 21.30 29.13
CA ASP A 521 -8.40 20.97 28.90
C ASP A 521 -9.01 21.81 27.77
N ALA A 522 -8.57 23.06 27.56
CA ALA A 522 -8.96 23.84 26.40
C ALA A 522 -8.45 23.19 25.10
N PHE A 523 -7.17 22.79 25.06
CA PHE A 523 -6.59 22.07 23.92
C PHE A 523 -7.26 20.73 23.66
N ARG A 524 -7.69 20.02 24.72
CA ARG A 524 -8.46 18.78 24.59
C ARG A 524 -9.80 19.01 23.89
N ARG A 525 -10.54 20.05 24.28
CA ARG A 525 -11.79 20.43 23.60
C ARG A 525 -11.56 20.78 22.13
N ASP A 526 -10.46 21.50 21.84
CA ASP A 526 -10.11 21.84 20.47
C ASP A 526 -9.78 20.61 19.63
N PHE A 527 -9.03 19.67 20.20
CA PHE A 527 -8.73 18.37 19.59
C PHE A 527 -10.02 17.59 19.30
N ASP A 528 -10.90 17.45 20.28
CA ASP A 528 -12.14 16.69 20.12
C ASP A 528 -13.04 17.34 19.04
N ALA A 529 -13.14 18.67 19.02
CA ALA A 529 -13.88 19.39 17.99
C ALA A 529 -13.27 19.27 16.58
N ALA A 530 -11.94 19.23 16.47
CA ALA A 530 -11.25 19.02 15.19
C ALA A 530 -11.41 17.58 14.69
N MET A 531 -11.42 16.60 15.60
CA MET A 531 -11.77 15.22 15.28
C MET A 531 -13.20 15.13 14.73
N ASP A 532 -14.17 15.76 15.39
CA ASP A 532 -15.56 15.75 14.95
C ASP A 532 -15.76 16.45 13.59
N GLU A 533 -14.95 17.47 13.29
CA GLU A 533 -14.95 18.16 11.99
C GLU A 533 -14.40 17.28 10.87
N LEU A 534 -13.26 16.63 11.10
CA LEU A 534 -12.66 15.67 10.18
C LEU A 534 -13.67 14.58 9.77
N TYR A 535 -14.48 14.08 10.71
CA TYR A 535 -15.50 13.09 10.41
C TYR A 535 -16.75 13.66 9.72
N ARG A 536 -17.16 14.89 10.04
CA ARG A 536 -18.31 15.54 9.37
C ARG A 536 -18.04 15.82 7.90
N GLU A 537 -16.81 16.18 7.55
CA GLU A 537 -16.38 16.30 6.16
C GLU A 537 -16.45 14.95 5.45
N GLU A 538 -16.02 13.87 6.11
CA GLU A 538 -16.04 12.51 5.57
C GLU A 538 -17.48 11.99 5.31
N GLU A 539 -18.45 12.20 6.22
CA GLU A 539 -19.85 11.80 6.01
C GLU A 539 -20.58 12.62 4.91
N GLY A 540 -20.13 13.86 4.68
CA GLY A 540 -20.68 14.76 3.67
C GLY A 540 -20.33 14.33 2.23
N ASP A 541 -19.12 13.83 2.01
CA ASP A 541 -18.63 13.41 0.69
C ASP A 541 -19.24 12.08 0.23
N ASP A 542 -19.48 11.13 1.13
CA ASP A 542 -20.14 9.85 0.82
C ASP A 542 -21.60 10.04 0.35
N ASN A 543 -22.30 11.03 0.90
CA ASN A 543 -23.66 11.38 0.46
C ASN A 543 -23.68 12.07 -0.91
N ASN A 544 -22.60 12.77 -1.28
CA ASN A 544 -22.51 13.46 -2.56
C ASN A 544 -22.11 12.49 -3.69
N ASN A 545 -21.23 11.53 -3.42
CA ASN A 545 -20.85 10.48 -4.38
C ASN A 545 -21.98 9.47 -4.65
N ASN A 546 -22.79 9.12 -3.64
CA ASN A 546 -23.95 8.24 -3.85
C ASN A 546 -25.07 8.90 -4.68
N ASN A 547 -25.23 10.22 -4.59
CA ASN A 547 -26.19 10.96 -5.42
C ASN A 547 -25.72 11.14 -6.87
N ALA A 548 -24.40 11.20 -7.12
CA ALA A 548 -23.86 11.25 -8.47
C ALA A 548 -23.95 9.89 -9.21
N ALA A 549 -23.86 8.77 -8.48
CA ALA A 549 -23.96 7.42 -9.07
C ALA A 549 -25.40 6.97 -9.40
N LEU A 550 -26.43 7.64 -8.86
CA LEU A 550 -27.84 7.34 -9.11
C LEU A 550 -28.51 8.30 -10.11
N GLY A 551 -27.77 9.26 -10.66
CA GLY A 551 -28.27 10.28 -11.58
C GLY A 551 -27.73 10.22 -13.01
N GLY A 552 -27.08 9.12 -13.43
CA GLY A 552 -26.49 8.92 -14.75
C GLY A 552 -27.20 7.89 -15.61
#